data_AF-A0A7V9A6Z7-F1
#
_entry.id   AF-A0A7V9A6Z7-F1
#
_cell.length_a   1.000
_cell.length_b   1.000
_cell.length_c   1.000
_cell.angle_alpha   90.00
_cell.angle_beta   90.00
_cell.angle_gamma   90.00
#
_symmetry.space_group_name_H-M   'P 1'
#
loop_
_entity.id
_entity.type
_entity.pdbx_description
1 polymer ?
#
loop_
_entity_poly.entity_id
_entity_poly.type
_entity_poly.pdbx_seq_one_letter_code
_entity_poly.pdbx_strand_id
1 'polypeptide(L)'
;MGLVQPVSALTPDSPEVQKVVKAANGYLAASGNHSRVGGKSVIALALVKSGTPKDHPKITSAVDACKKFASQVPTYKHDVVYDAGLALIFLCELDPFEYNREIQNLVTFFIKNQRAHGGYGYAENPSGDNSMTQYAALGLWLAHENRFEVPLENIANLTNFIMSVQDPSGGFGYQGKVSPRGKARVNQSDVRPSLTTAGLCSLYVSADAIDLSNRRSKATDNLPTEFIEVTQDPRRASMTKARSLVDRKALQSVKELGNQWMNQNAKVDGTRWPFYFLYALERFKAFQELDLGRPDPDPTWYSAGYEYIKKKQNDSGAVQASDEGGSVGTAFAILFLVRGTQETIKKHVRTFDNGLLAGGRGLPEDLADAELRDGKVINVKEVPETDRFLELLKADDGSLDDLVDADVTFDMNLAGTEREIALRAVRGKLRQGSYAARLMAIRAIRDTKDFESVPHLIFALSDPDPRIAVQARDTLRFISRKIDGFEMPMNPTPPQRESAIKKWKEWYRSLRPDARFVE
;
A
#
# COMPACT_ATOMS: atom_id res chain seq x y z
N MET A 1 40.88 24.60 13.92
CA MET A 1 39.92 23.55 14.34
C MET A 1 39.00 23.28 13.17
N GLY A 2 39.15 22.14 12.50
CA GLY A 2 38.24 21.76 11.43
C GLY A 2 36.85 21.52 12.02
N LEU A 3 35.85 22.24 11.50
CA LEU A 3 34.45 21.97 11.79
C LEU A 3 34.16 20.55 11.31
N VAL A 4 33.99 19.63 12.27
CA VAL A 4 33.43 18.31 12.01
C VAL A 4 32.03 18.55 11.48
N GLN A 5 31.82 18.35 10.18
CA GLN A 5 30.46 18.34 9.65
C GLN A 5 29.69 17.21 10.34
N PRO A 6 28.47 17.47 10.84
CA PRO A 6 27.65 16.40 11.38
C PRO A 6 27.41 15.37 10.27
N VAL A 7 27.91 14.15 10.45
CA VAL A 7 27.61 13.03 9.56
C VAL A 7 26.11 12.76 9.74
N SER A 8 25.31 13.17 8.76
CA SER A 8 23.88 12.84 8.72
C SER A 8 23.73 11.32 8.58
N ALA A 9 22.80 10.72 9.32
CA ALA A 9 22.47 9.31 9.19
C ALA A 9 22.05 9.00 7.74
N LEU A 10 22.45 7.83 7.21
CA LEU A 10 22.08 7.42 5.87
C LEU A 10 20.58 7.13 5.81
N THR A 11 19.90 7.71 4.82
CA THR A 11 18.48 7.46 4.53
C THR A 11 18.31 7.04 3.07
N PRO A 12 17.12 6.57 2.65
CA PRO A 12 16.83 6.37 1.24
C PRO A 12 17.09 7.63 0.39
N ASP A 13 16.90 8.82 0.96
CA ASP A 13 17.03 10.11 0.26
C ASP A 13 18.48 10.63 0.19
N SER A 14 19.41 10.02 0.91
CA SER A 14 20.83 10.39 0.85
C SER A 14 21.36 10.33 -0.59
N PRO A 15 22.05 11.37 -1.10
CA PRO A 15 22.52 11.43 -2.49
C PRO A 15 23.37 10.22 -2.90
N GLU A 16 24.21 9.74 -2.00
CA GLU A 16 25.05 8.57 -2.21
C GLU A 16 24.25 7.26 -2.29
N VAL A 17 23.14 7.14 -1.56
CA VAL A 17 22.20 6.01 -1.67
C VAL A 17 21.47 6.07 -3.00
N GLN A 18 20.90 7.23 -3.34
CA GLN A 18 20.20 7.46 -4.60
C GLN A 18 21.07 7.15 -5.83
N LYS A 19 22.38 7.46 -5.76
CA LYS A 19 23.34 7.10 -6.81
C LYS A 19 23.43 5.58 -7.02
N VAL A 20 23.55 4.81 -5.93
CA VAL A 20 23.63 3.34 -5.98
C VAL A 20 22.32 2.74 -6.48
N VAL A 21 21.17 3.24 -5.99
CA VAL A 21 19.84 2.83 -6.43
C VAL A 21 19.63 3.10 -7.91
N LYS A 22 19.99 4.30 -8.41
CA LYS A 22 19.84 4.66 -9.83
C LYS A 22 20.66 3.76 -10.75
N ALA A 23 21.89 3.43 -10.38
CA ALA A 23 22.73 2.51 -11.16
C ALA A 23 22.12 1.09 -11.18
N ALA A 24 21.66 0.59 -10.03
CA ALA A 24 20.99 -0.70 -9.92
C ALA A 24 19.66 -0.76 -10.70
N ASN A 25 18.87 0.30 -10.65
CA ASN A 25 17.64 0.45 -11.40
C ASN A 25 17.93 0.41 -12.92
N GLY A 26 18.93 1.17 -13.38
CA GLY A 26 19.36 1.18 -14.78
C GLY A 26 19.77 -0.22 -15.28
N TYR A 27 20.51 -0.98 -14.46
CA TYR A 27 20.81 -2.38 -14.76
C TYR A 27 19.55 -3.23 -14.89
N LEU A 28 18.64 -3.17 -13.91
CA LEU A 28 17.42 -3.96 -13.94
C LEU A 28 16.53 -3.60 -15.13
N ALA A 29 16.45 -2.32 -15.49
CA ALA A 29 15.69 -1.83 -16.64
C ALA A 29 16.23 -2.40 -17.96
N ALA A 30 17.55 -2.58 -18.07
CA ALA A 30 18.23 -3.12 -19.26
C ALA A 30 18.45 -4.65 -19.26
N SER A 31 18.27 -5.33 -18.12
CA SER A 31 18.61 -6.76 -18.01
C SER A 31 17.70 -7.69 -18.83
N GLY A 32 18.05 -8.97 -18.93
CA GLY A 32 17.17 -9.98 -19.53
C GLY A 32 15.87 -10.22 -18.75
N ASN A 33 14.96 -10.98 -19.34
CA ASN A 33 13.75 -11.44 -18.64
C ASN A 33 14.07 -12.64 -17.74
N HIS A 34 13.60 -12.61 -16.49
CA HIS A 34 13.65 -13.78 -15.61
C HIS A 34 12.65 -14.85 -16.08
N SER A 35 12.98 -16.13 -15.88
CA SER A 35 12.18 -17.26 -16.35
C SER A 35 10.93 -17.50 -15.50
N ARG A 36 11.06 -17.38 -14.18
CA ARG A 36 9.97 -17.56 -13.21
C ARG A 36 9.17 -16.30 -12.97
N VAL A 37 7.87 -16.46 -12.72
CA VAL A 37 6.95 -15.35 -12.42
C VAL A 37 7.36 -14.62 -11.14
N GLY A 38 7.74 -15.30 -10.06
CA GLY A 38 8.16 -14.64 -8.83
C GLY A 38 9.41 -13.78 -9.01
N GLY A 39 10.37 -14.26 -9.81
CA GLY A 39 11.55 -13.48 -10.18
C GLY A 39 11.19 -12.25 -11.03
N LYS A 40 10.23 -12.36 -11.95
CA LYS A 40 9.71 -11.19 -12.69
C LYS A 40 9.03 -10.20 -11.74
N SER A 41 8.21 -10.69 -10.81
CA SER A 41 7.46 -9.88 -9.84
C SER A 41 8.39 -9.09 -8.93
N VAL A 42 9.44 -9.70 -8.36
CA VAL A 42 10.36 -8.98 -7.47
C VAL A 42 11.21 -7.94 -8.21
N ILE A 43 11.62 -8.24 -9.45
CA ILE A 43 12.34 -7.28 -10.30
C ILE A 43 11.44 -6.09 -10.65
N ALA A 44 10.19 -6.34 -11.04
CA ALA A 44 9.23 -5.30 -11.34
C ALA A 44 8.87 -4.47 -10.10
N LEU A 45 8.71 -5.10 -8.94
CA LEU A 45 8.48 -4.42 -7.67
C LEU A 45 9.64 -3.48 -7.33
N ALA A 46 10.89 -3.94 -7.48
CA ALA A 46 12.07 -3.10 -7.27
C ALA A 46 12.10 -1.89 -8.22
N LEU A 47 11.78 -2.08 -9.50
CA LEU A 47 11.69 -0.99 -10.48
C LEU A 47 10.63 0.04 -10.09
N VAL A 48 9.42 -0.40 -9.72
CA VAL A 48 8.32 0.47 -9.27
C VAL A 48 8.73 1.27 -8.03
N LYS A 49 9.26 0.59 -7.00
CA LYS A 49 9.68 1.20 -5.73
C LYS A 49 10.88 2.16 -5.87
N SER A 50 11.63 2.06 -6.96
CA SER A 50 12.73 2.98 -7.27
C SER A 50 12.40 3.99 -8.39
N GLY A 51 11.11 4.19 -8.67
CA GLY A 51 10.62 5.29 -9.50
C GLY A 51 10.52 5.00 -11.00
N THR A 52 10.67 3.75 -11.45
CA THR A 52 10.42 3.41 -12.86
C THR A 52 8.91 3.50 -13.17
N PRO A 53 8.51 4.17 -14.27
CA PRO A 53 7.11 4.27 -14.69
C PRO A 53 6.44 2.89 -14.87
N LYS A 54 5.17 2.78 -14.46
CA LYS A 54 4.42 1.51 -14.46
C LYS A 54 4.23 0.89 -15.86
N ASP A 55 4.27 1.70 -16.91
CA ASP A 55 4.16 1.29 -18.32
C ASP A 55 5.47 0.76 -18.91
N HIS A 56 6.56 0.76 -18.14
CA HIS A 56 7.86 0.25 -18.58
C HIS A 56 7.74 -1.24 -19.02
N PRO A 57 8.36 -1.65 -20.16
CA PRO A 57 8.21 -2.99 -20.73
C PRO A 57 8.49 -4.16 -19.78
N LYS A 58 9.40 -3.99 -18.82
CA LYS A 58 9.68 -5.02 -17.80
C LYS A 58 8.57 -5.17 -16.76
N ILE A 59 7.94 -4.07 -16.38
CA ILE A 59 6.84 -4.08 -15.41
C ILE A 59 5.61 -4.67 -16.08
N THR A 60 5.28 -4.24 -17.30
CA THR A 60 4.15 -4.80 -18.07
C THR A 60 4.34 -6.29 -18.37
N SER A 61 5.55 -6.73 -18.74
CA SER A 61 5.89 -8.15 -18.91
C SER A 61 5.72 -8.97 -17.62
N ALA A 62 6.04 -8.39 -16.45
CA ALA A 62 5.79 -9.05 -15.17
C ALA A 62 4.30 -9.13 -14.84
N VAL A 63 3.52 -8.08 -15.14
CA VAL A 63 2.06 -8.07 -15.02
C VAL A 63 1.44 -9.15 -15.89
N ASP A 64 1.83 -9.25 -17.16
CA ASP A 64 1.31 -10.27 -18.08
C ASP A 64 1.62 -11.70 -17.59
N ALA A 65 2.82 -11.91 -17.06
CA ALA A 65 3.20 -13.18 -16.45
C ALA A 65 2.34 -13.50 -15.22
N CYS A 66 2.07 -12.51 -14.36
CA CYS A 66 1.21 -12.65 -13.20
C CYS A 66 -0.24 -12.95 -13.60
N LYS A 67 -0.80 -12.22 -14.58
CA LYS A 67 -2.15 -12.43 -15.12
C LYS A 67 -2.31 -13.82 -15.71
N LYS A 68 -1.31 -14.30 -16.44
CA LYS A 68 -1.31 -15.68 -16.96
C LYS A 68 -1.27 -16.70 -15.83
N PHE A 69 -0.34 -16.52 -14.89
CA PHE A 69 -0.11 -17.44 -13.77
C PHE A 69 -1.32 -17.55 -12.83
N ALA A 70 -1.95 -16.42 -12.51
CA ALA A 70 -3.10 -16.30 -11.61
C ALA A 70 -4.44 -16.13 -12.34
N SER A 71 -4.51 -16.49 -13.63
CA SER A 71 -5.77 -16.53 -14.40
C SER A 71 -6.80 -17.47 -13.77
N GLN A 72 -6.30 -18.49 -13.06
CA GLN A 72 -7.00 -19.39 -12.16
C GLN A 72 -6.16 -19.56 -10.89
N VAL A 73 -6.73 -20.19 -9.85
CA VAL A 73 -5.97 -20.55 -8.64
C VAL A 73 -4.78 -21.44 -9.04
N PRO A 74 -3.52 -21.03 -8.79
CA PRO A 74 -2.34 -21.82 -9.17
C PRO A 74 -2.34 -23.23 -8.57
N THR A 75 -1.74 -24.19 -9.29
CA THR A 75 -1.56 -25.55 -8.77
C THR A 75 -0.41 -25.60 -7.77
N TYR A 76 -0.62 -26.23 -6.61
CA TYR A 76 0.42 -26.41 -5.60
C TYR A 76 1.37 -27.54 -5.97
N LYS A 77 2.56 -27.19 -6.46
CA LYS A 77 3.62 -28.11 -6.87
C LYS A 77 4.99 -27.50 -6.59
N HIS A 78 5.97 -28.34 -6.27
CA HIS A 78 7.35 -27.92 -6.03
C HIS A 78 7.41 -26.71 -5.07
N ASP A 79 8.10 -25.64 -5.48
CA ASP A 79 8.35 -24.42 -4.71
C ASP A 79 7.49 -23.23 -5.18
N VAL A 80 6.32 -23.51 -5.78
CA VAL A 80 5.41 -22.48 -6.35
C VAL A 80 4.95 -21.42 -5.33
N VAL A 81 5.12 -21.68 -4.03
CA VAL A 81 4.85 -20.69 -2.96
C VAL A 81 5.68 -19.42 -3.15
N TYR A 82 6.93 -19.51 -3.62
CA TYR A 82 7.74 -18.33 -3.93
C TYR A 82 7.12 -17.50 -5.05
N ASP A 83 6.70 -18.17 -6.13
CA ASP A 83 6.08 -17.54 -7.28
C ASP A 83 4.75 -16.87 -6.92
N ALA A 84 3.88 -17.59 -6.20
CA ALA A 84 2.59 -17.08 -5.76
C ALA A 84 2.72 -15.92 -4.76
N GLY A 85 3.67 -16.01 -3.82
CA GLY A 85 3.88 -14.98 -2.80
C GLY A 85 4.40 -13.68 -3.40
N LEU A 86 5.43 -13.76 -4.24
CA LEU A 86 5.99 -12.58 -4.89
C LEU A 86 5.02 -11.96 -5.90
N ALA A 87 4.24 -12.77 -6.62
CA ALA A 87 3.17 -12.26 -7.49
C ALA A 87 2.08 -11.54 -6.69
N LEU A 88 1.64 -12.10 -5.57
CA LEU A 88 0.62 -11.49 -4.71
C LEU A 88 1.09 -10.14 -4.16
N ILE A 89 2.31 -10.09 -3.62
CA ILE A 89 2.92 -8.85 -3.13
C ILE A 89 2.99 -7.81 -4.25
N PHE A 90 3.50 -8.17 -5.42
CA PHE A 90 3.66 -7.24 -6.55
C PHE A 90 2.33 -6.67 -7.04
N LEU A 91 1.31 -7.49 -7.24
CA LEU A 91 0.01 -7.01 -7.73
C LEU A 91 -0.69 -6.11 -6.71
N CYS A 92 -0.63 -6.45 -5.42
CA CYS A 92 -1.17 -5.62 -4.34
C CYS A 92 -0.48 -4.25 -4.25
N GLU A 93 0.83 -4.18 -4.48
CA GLU A 93 1.60 -2.93 -4.49
C GLU A 93 1.37 -2.08 -5.74
N LEU A 94 1.07 -2.72 -6.87
CA LEU A 94 0.97 -2.04 -8.16
C LEU A 94 -0.39 -1.38 -8.36
N ASP A 95 -1.45 -2.19 -8.35
CA ASP A 95 -2.85 -1.73 -8.49
C ASP A 95 -3.84 -2.84 -8.06
N PRO A 96 -4.27 -2.86 -6.79
CA PRO A 96 -5.18 -3.89 -6.28
C PRO A 96 -6.59 -3.82 -6.89
N PHE A 97 -6.98 -2.67 -7.46
CA PHE A 97 -8.27 -2.51 -8.12
C PHE A 97 -8.24 -3.11 -9.52
N GLU A 98 -7.20 -2.80 -10.30
CA GLU A 98 -7.02 -3.33 -11.66
C GLU A 98 -6.84 -4.86 -11.66
N TYR A 99 -6.03 -5.39 -10.73
CA TYR A 99 -5.64 -6.81 -10.69
C TYR A 99 -6.45 -7.64 -9.67
N ASN A 100 -7.67 -7.18 -9.36
CA ASN A 100 -8.50 -7.74 -8.30
C ASN A 100 -8.70 -9.27 -8.41
N ARG A 101 -9.00 -9.77 -9.60
CA ARG A 101 -9.26 -11.20 -9.84
C ARG A 101 -8.02 -12.06 -9.59
N GLU A 102 -6.88 -11.63 -10.13
CA GLU A 102 -5.60 -12.33 -9.98
C GLU A 102 -5.19 -12.37 -8.51
N ILE A 103 -5.37 -11.27 -7.77
CA ILE A 103 -5.13 -11.21 -6.32
C ILE A 103 -6.04 -12.17 -5.57
N GLN A 104 -7.35 -12.21 -5.88
CA GLN A 104 -8.29 -13.17 -5.25
C GLN A 104 -7.89 -14.63 -5.49
N ASN A 105 -7.43 -14.97 -6.69
CA ASN A 105 -6.95 -16.32 -7.01
C ASN A 105 -5.69 -16.69 -6.21
N LEU A 106 -4.77 -15.73 -6.03
CA LEU A 106 -3.56 -15.93 -5.23
C LEU A 106 -3.86 -16.02 -3.73
N VAL A 107 -4.77 -15.20 -3.21
CA VAL A 107 -5.28 -15.33 -1.82
C VAL A 107 -5.89 -16.72 -1.64
N THR A 108 -6.78 -17.13 -2.55
CA THR A 108 -7.42 -18.46 -2.51
C THR A 108 -6.39 -19.59 -2.54
N PHE A 109 -5.31 -19.44 -3.31
CA PHE A 109 -4.21 -20.40 -3.32
C PHE A 109 -3.59 -20.56 -1.93
N PHE A 110 -3.30 -19.46 -1.23
CA PHE A 110 -2.72 -19.53 0.11
C PHE A 110 -3.70 -20.14 1.12
N ILE A 111 -4.96 -19.73 1.11
CA ILE A 111 -5.97 -20.28 2.03
C ILE A 111 -6.15 -21.80 1.83
N LYS A 112 -6.19 -22.28 0.59
CA LYS A 112 -6.35 -23.71 0.28
C LYS A 112 -5.13 -24.56 0.61
N ASN A 113 -3.93 -23.99 0.51
CA ASN A 113 -2.68 -24.75 0.61
C ASN A 113 -1.92 -24.55 1.92
N GLN A 114 -2.50 -23.82 2.89
CA GLN A 114 -1.96 -23.76 4.24
C GLN A 114 -1.92 -25.17 4.85
N ARG A 115 -0.75 -25.59 5.32
CA ARG A 115 -0.58 -26.92 5.93
C ARG A 115 -1.22 -26.97 7.32
N ALA A 116 -1.44 -28.18 7.83
CA ALA A 116 -2.02 -28.40 9.16
C ALA A 116 -1.23 -27.71 10.30
N HIS A 117 0.08 -27.56 10.15
CA HIS A 117 0.92 -26.85 11.11
C HIS A 117 0.82 -25.31 10.99
N GLY A 118 0.11 -24.77 10.00
CA GLY A 118 -0.12 -23.34 9.77
C GLY A 118 0.87 -22.66 8.80
N GLY A 119 1.95 -23.32 8.43
CA GLY A 119 2.98 -22.79 7.52
C GLY A 119 2.79 -23.21 6.07
N TYR A 120 3.75 -22.80 5.24
CA TYR A 120 3.85 -23.16 3.82
C TYR A 120 5.22 -23.76 3.53
N GLY A 121 5.33 -24.55 2.47
CA GLY A 121 6.57 -25.22 2.10
C GLY A 121 6.51 -25.79 0.69
N TYR A 122 7.44 -26.70 0.40
CA TYR A 122 7.41 -27.45 -0.85
C TYR A 122 6.17 -28.35 -0.90
N ALA A 123 5.57 -28.51 -2.07
CA ALA A 123 4.34 -29.31 -2.23
C ALA A 123 4.55 -30.78 -1.82
N GLU A 124 5.75 -31.31 -2.04
CA GLU A 124 6.13 -32.69 -1.77
C GLU A 124 6.68 -32.89 -0.35
N ASN A 125 6.92 -31.82 0.39
CA ASN A 125 7.48 -31.88 1.74
C ASN A 125 6.40 -31.59 2.79
N PRO A 126 6.21 -32.46 3.82
CA PRO A 126 5.28 -32.20 4.90
C PRO A 126 5.71 -31.11 5.89
N SER A 127 7.00 -30.70 5.90
CA SER A 127 7.46 -29.62 6.78
C SER A 127 7.11 -28.22 6.26
N GLY A 128 7.01 -27.26 7.18
CA GLY A 128 6.93 -25.85 6.85
C GLY A 128 8.30 -25.21 6.67
N ASP A 129 8.38 -24.28 5.74
CA ASP A 129 9.57 -23.57 5.32
C ASP A 129 9.45 -22.08 5.72
N ASN A 130 10.37 -21.60 6.56
CA ASN A 130 10.35 -20.21 7.03
C ASN A 130 10.62 -19.19 5.92
N SER A 131 11.38 -19.57 4.88
CA SER A 131 11.65 -18.71 3.73
C SER A 131 10.40 -18.53 2.87
N MET A 132 9.68 -19.60 2.57
CA MET A 132 8.43 -19.52 1.79
C MET A 132 7.30 -18.87 2.59
N THR A 133 7.19 -19.21 3.88
CA THR A 133 6.11 -18.72 4.75
C THR A 133 6.14 -17.20 4.89
N GLN A 134 7.30 -16.54 4.85
CA GLN A 134 7.38 -15.09 4.95
C GLN A 134 6.68 -14.37 3.78
N TYR A 135 6.73 -14.92 2.56
CA TYR A 135 6.12 -14.30 1.39
C TYR A 135 4.60 -14.51 1.41
N ALA A 136 4.15 -15.66 1.93
CA ALA A 136 2.74 -15.88 2.24
C ALA A 136 2.25 -14.88 3.29
N ALA A 137 3.00 -14.69 4.38
CA ALA A 137 2.65 -13.76 5.46
C ALA A 137 2.51 -12.32 4.94
N LEU A 138 3.51 -11.81 4.23
CA LEU A 138 3.47 -10.45 3.67
C LEU A 138 2.40 -10.29 2.60
N GLY A 139 2.24 -11.26 1.69
CA GLY A 139 1.22 -11.21 0.65
C GLY A 139 -0.20 -11.22 1.21
N LEU A 140 -0.48 -12.06 2.21
CA LEU A 140 -1.77 -12.09 2.89
C LEU A 140 -2.04 -10.84 3.73
N TRP A 141 -1.02 -10.29 4.38
CA TRP A 141 -1.12 -9.00 5.07
C TRP A 141 -1.45 -7.88 4.08
N LEU A 142 -0.74 -7.79 2.96
CA LEU A 142 -1.03 -6.80 1.91
C LEU A 142 -2.44 -6.95 1.33
N ALA A 143 -2.88 -8.18 1.06
CA ALA A 143 -4.24 -8.43 0.59
C ALA A 143 -5.28 -7.99 1.63
N HIS A 144 -5.04 -8.27 2.92
CA HIS A 144 -5.91 -7.83 4.01
C HIS A 144 -6.00 -6.30 4.13
N GLU A 145 -4.85 -5.61 4.07
CA GLU A 145 -4.80 -4.14 4.09
C GLU A 145 -5.51 -3.53 2.87
N ASN A 146 -5.43 -4.18 1.72
CA ASN A 146 -6.16 -3.84 0.50
C ASN A 146 -7.62 -4.34 0.47
N ARG A 147 -8.18 -4.73 1.62
CA ARG A 147 -9.60 -5.11 1.81
C ARG A 147 -10.04 -6.36 1.06
N PHE A 148 -9.12 -7.23 0.63
CA PHE A 148 -9.49 -8.57 0.17
C PHE A 148 -9.90 -9.45 1.36
N GLU A 149 -10.82 -10.38 1.11
CA GLU A 149 -11.23 -11.37 2.11
C GLU A 149 -10.08 -12.34 2.40
N VAL A 150 -9.44 -12.12 3.54
CA VAL A 150 -8.44 -13.02 4.11
C VAL A 150 -8.98 -13.56 5.43
N PRO A 151 -9.28 -14.86 5.54
CA PRO A 151 -9.68 -15.46 6.80
C PRO A 151 -8.59 -15.30 7.86
N LEU A 152 -8.88 -14.53 8.90
CA LEU A 152 -7.90 -14.16 9.94
C LEU A 152 -7.44 -15.35 10.78
N GLU A 153 -8.20 -16.43 10.80
CA GLU A 153 -7.82 -17.70 11.44
C GLU A 153 -6.62 -18.34 10.72
N ASN A 154 -6.54 -18.21 9.39
CA ASN A 154 -5.36 -18.65 8.64
C ASN A 154 -4.12 -17.81 9.02
N ILE A 155 -4.29 -16.50 9.23
CA ILE A 155 -3.20 -15.64 9.71
C ILE A 155 -2.78 -16.05 11.13
N ALA A 156 -3.73 -16.29 12.04
CA ALA A 156 -3.44 -16.77 13.39
C ALA A 156 -2.71 -18.13 13.39
N ASN A 157 -3.11 -19.05 12.51
CA ASN A 157 -2.42 -20.34 12.34
C ASN A 157 -1.00 -20.18 11.81
N LEU A 158 -0.76 -19.23 10.88
CA LEU A 158 0.58 -18.87 10.43
C LEU A 158 1.41 -18.32 11.59
N THR A 159 0.86 -17.40 12.37
CA THR A 159 1.53 -16.86 13.56
C THR A 159 1.94 -17.99 14.53
N ASN A 160 1.02 -18.91 14.80
CA ASN A 160 1.28 -20.07 15.66
C ASN A 160 2.33 -21.02 15.08
N PHE A 161 2.35 -21.25 13.75
CA PHE A 161 3.40 -22.01 13.09
C PHE A 161 4.78 -21.42 13.39
N ILE A 162 4.95 -20.12 13.12
CA ILE A 162 6.23 -19.42 13.31
C ILE A 162 6.67 -19.51 14.77
N MET A 163 5.75 -19.25 15.72
CA MET A 163 6.05 -19.40 17.15
C MET A 163 6.51 -20.81 17.53
N SER A 164 5.96 -21.84 16.87
CA SER A 164 6.26 -23.25 17.17
C SER A 164 7.62 -23.73 16.65
N VAL A 165 8.24 -23.01 15.71
CA VAL A 165 9.49 -23.43 15.04
C VAL A 165 10.69 -22.57 15.39
N GLN A 166 10.59 -21.70 16.40
CA GLN A 166 11.73 -20.96 16.92
C GLN A 166 12.68 -21.93 17.66
N ASP A 167 13.97 -21.82 17.37
CA ASP A 167 15.04 -22.56 18.05
C ASP A 167 15.17 -22.10 19.52
N PRO A 168 15.63 -22.96 20.46
CA PRO A 168 15.95 -22.53 21.83
C PRO A 168 16.91 -21.34 21.92
N SER A 169 17.77 -21.11 20.93
CA SER A 169 18.64 -19.93 20.85
C SER A 169 17.90 -18.63 20.55
N GLY A 170 16.64 -18.70 20.09
CA GLY A 170 15.86 -17.56 19.60
C GLY A 170 15.89 -17.39 18.07
N GLY A 171 16.80 -18.07 17.38
CA GLY A 171 16.90 -18.03 15.92
C GLY A 171 15.91 -18.94 15.21
N PHE A 172 15.95 -18.95 13.87
CA PHE A 172 15.12 -19.83 13.05
C PHE A 172 15.95 -20.58 12.01
N GLY A 173 15.60 -21.86 11.81
CA GLY A 173 16.12 -22.73 10.75
C GLY A 173 15.24 -22.74 9.50
N TYR A 174 15.59 -23.56 8.51
CA TYR A 174 14.93 -23.57 7.19
C TYR A 174 13.61 -24.34 7.19
N GLN A 175 13.69 -25.65 7.39
CA GLN A 175 12.56 -26.55 7.51
C GLN A 175 12.22 -26.67 9.00
N GLY A 176 11.16 -25.98 9.41
CA GLY A 176 10.79 -25.83 10.81
C GLY A 176 10.31 -27.14 11.42
N LYS A 177 10.96 -27.59 12.49
CA LYS A 177 10.48 -28.67 13.34
C LYS A 177 9.54 -28.09 14.38
N VAL A 178 8.25 -28.42 14.26
CA VAL A 178 7.19 -27.92 15.15
C VAL A 178 7.40 -28.43 16.58
N SER A 179 7.49 -27.51 17.53
CA SER A 179 7.32 -27.81 18.96
C SER A 179 5.84 -27.83 19.32
N PRO A 180 5.33 -28.88 20.00
CA PRO A 180 3.95 -28.92 20.45
C PRO A 180 3.60 -27.75 21.39
N ARG A 181 2.36 -27.25 21.29
CA ARG A 181 1.89 -26.14 22.12
C ARG A 181 2.06 -26.44 23.60
N GLY A 182 2.61 -25.49 24.35
CA GLY A 182 2.88 -25.63 25.79
C GLY A 182 4.09 -26.50 26.14
N LYS A 183 4.89 -26.93 25.15
CA LYS A 183 6.17 -27.61 25.37
C LYS A 183 7.35 -26.68 25.10
N ALA A 184 8.54 -27.10 25.54
CA ALA A 184 9.78 -26.37 25.29
C ALA A 184 10.08 -26.29 23.79
N ARG A 185 10.78 -25.24 23.37
CA ARG A 185 11.32 -25.11 22.01
C ARG A 185 12.22 -26.31 21.67
N VAL A 186 12.27 -26.68 20.39
CA VAL A 186 13.08 -27.81 19.91
C VAL A 186 14.18 -27.30 18.99
N ASN A 187 15.36 -27.90 19.06
CA ASN A 187 16.50 -27.54 18.21
C ASN A 187 16.11 -27.60 16.73
N GLN A 188 16.47 -26.55 16.00
CA GLN A 188 16.31 -26.41 14.57
C GLN A 188 17.67 -26.63 13.88
N SER A 189 17.64 -27.06 12.62
CA SER A 189 18.85 -27.15 11.80
C SER A 189 19.11 -25.85 11.05
N ASP A 190 20.39 -25.51 10.83
CA ASP A 190 20.82 -24.41 9.95
C ASP A 190 20.22 -23.05 10.35
N VAL A 191 20.27 -22.77 11.66
CA VAL A 191 19.85 -21.50 12.26
C VAL A 191 20.79 -20.39 11.80
N ARG A 192 20.25 -19.37 11.10
CA ARG A 192 21.07 -18.32 10.48
C ARG A 192 20.33 -16.99 10.31
N PRO A 193 21.04 -15.87 10.09
CA PRO A 193 20.42 -14.54 10.02
C PRO A 193 19.34 -14.40 8.95
N SER A 194 19.55 -15.00 7.77
CA SER A 194 18.58 -14.94 6.66
C SER A 194 17.26 -15.67 6.93
N LEU A 195 17.24 -16.60 7.87
CA LEU A 195 16.03 -17.31 8.26
C LEU A 195 15.43 -16.80 9.56
N THR A 196 16.27 -16.34 10.49
CA THR A 196 15.77 -15.61 11.66
C THR A 196 15.02 -14.34 11.23
N THR A 197 15.52 -13.61 10.23
CA THR A 197 14.78 -12.47 9.63
C THR A 197 13.47 -12.91 8.97
N ALA A 198 13.46 -14.01 8.21
CA ALA A 198 12.24 -14.53 7.60
C ALA A 198 11.18 -14.94 8.63
N GLY A 199 11.60 -15.64 9.70
CA GLY A 199 10.74 -16.02 10.82
C GLY A 199 10.20 -14.81 11.57
N LEU A 200 11.07 -13.86 11.96
CA LEU A 200 10.65 -12.65 12.66
C LEU A 200 9.77 -11.75 11.79
N CYS A 201 10.10 -11.57 10.51
CA CYS A 201 9.23 -10.84 9.57
C CYS A 201 7.84 -11.47 9.55
N SER A 202 7.75 -12.79 9.37
CA SER A 202 6.47 -13.52 9.39
C SER A 202 5.70 -13.27 10.69
N LEU A 203 6.38 -13.36 11.83
CA LEU A 203 5.80 -13.17 13.16
C LEU A 203 5.22 -11.77 13.36
N TYR A 204 6.00 -10.73 13.03
CA TYR A 204 5.59 -9.35 13.22
C TYR A 204 4.46 -8.95 12.26
N VAL A 205 4.58 -9.32 10.98
CA VAL A 205 3.57 -9.08 9.95
C VAL A 205 2.25 -9.76 10.31
N SER A 206 2.29 -11.04 10.67
CA SER A 206 1.07 -11.80 10.95
C SER A 206 0.44 -11.39 12.27
N ALA A 207 1.23 -10.94 13.26
CA ALA A 207 0.71 -10.34 14.49
C ALA A 207 0.04 -8.98 14.23
N ASP A 208 0.59 -8.14 13.36
CA ASP A 208 -0.01 -6.86 12.96
C ASP A 208 -1.36 -7.06 12.26
N ALA A 209 -1.46 -7.99 11.29
CA ALA A 209 -2.71 -8.29 10.57
C ALA A 209 -3.88 -8.76 11.46
N ILE A 210 -3.61 -9.20 12.70
CA ILE A 210 -4.63 -9.63 13.67
C ILE A 210 -4.67 -8.75 14.91
N ASP A 211 -4.14 -7.53 14.85
CA ASP A 211 -4.08 -6.54 15.96
C ASP A 211 -3.49 -7.12 17.27
N LEU A 212 -2.39 -7.87 17.13
CA LEU A 212 -1.53 -8.32 18.23
C LEU A 212 -0.16 -7.63 18.23
N SER A 213 0.07 -6.70 17.30
CA SER A 213 1.20 -5.77 17.38
C SER A 213 1.00 -4.76 18.53
N ASN A 214 2.11 -4.25 19.07
CA ASN A 214 2.13 -3.18 20.06
C ASN A 214 2.05 -1.77 19.44
N ARG A 215 1.71 -1.66 18.14
CA ARG A 215 1.58 -0.37 17.47
C ARG A 215 0.63 0.55 18.25
N ARG A 216 1.04 1.78 18.52
CA ARG A 216 0.24 2.74 19.31
C ARG A 216 -1.05 3.07 18.57
N SER A 217 -2.19 2.68 19.14
CA SER A 217 -3.49 3.25 18.77
C SER A 217 -3.60 4.64 19.39
N LYS A 218 -3.42 5.72 18.59
CA LYS A 218 -3.71 7.08 19.07
C LYS A 218 -5.19 7.31 19.39
N ALA A 219 -6.08 6.40 18.99
CA ALA A 219 -7.52 6.58 19.16
C ALA A 219 -7.96 6.48 20.63
N THR A 220 -7.23 5.76 21.50
CA THR A 220 -7.73 5.48 22.86
C THR A 220 -7.22 6.43 23.93
N ASP A 221 -6.12 7.15 23.71
CA ASP A 221 -5.48 7.91 24.80
C ASP A 221 -6.15 9.28 25.06
N ASN A 222 -7.00 9.77 24.15
CA ASN A 222 -7.61 11.12 24.25
C ASN A 222 -9.13 11.16 24.03
N LEU A 223 -9.83 10.02 23.92
CA LEU A 223 -11.30 10.02 23.83
C LEU A 223 -11.89 10.01 25.24
N PRO A 224 -12.73 11.01 25.61
CA PRO A 224 -13.51 10.95 26.85
C PRO A 224 -14.33 9.66 26.90
N THR A 225 -14.45 9.06 28.08
CA THR A 225 -15.08 7.73 28.31
C THR A 225 -16.50 7.63 27.74
N GLU A 226 -17.16 8.76 27.48
CA GLU A 226 -18.50 8.87 26.90
C GLU A 226 -18.54 8.64 25.38
N PHE A 227 -17.40 8.71 24.68
CA PHE A 227 -17.31 8.41 23.26
C PHE A 227 -17.01 6.93 23.03
N ILE A 228 -18.08 6.13 22.98
CA ILE A 228 -17.98 4.76 22.46
C ILE A 228 -17.81 4.86 20.94
N GLU A 229 -16.67 4.44 20.43
CA GLU A 229 -16.51 4.19 19.00
C GLU A 229 -17.47 3.07 18.60
N VAL A 230 -18.64 3.43 18.04
CA VAL A 230 -19.58 2.49 17.42
C VAL A 230 -19.20 2.32 15.96
N THR A 231 -17.97 1.85 15.71
CA THR A 231 -17.67 1.21 14.43
C THR A 231 -18.19 -0.23 14.53
N GLN A 232 -19.33 -0.50 13.88
CA GLN A 232 -19.67 -1.87 13.49
C GLN A 232 -18.68 -2.29 12.40
N ASP A 233 -17.40 -2.53 12.74
CA ASP A 233 -16.50 -3.21 11.83
C ASP A 233 -17.04 -4.63 11.66
N PRO A 234 -17.52 -5.01 10.45
CA PRO A 234 -18.06 -6.34 10.21
C PRO A 234 -17.04 -7.45 10.49
N ARG A 235 -15.75 -7.12 10.58
CA ARG A 235 -14.65 -8.05 10.89
C ARG A 235 -14.38 -8.18 12.39
N ARG A 236 -15.03 -7.42 13.27
CA ARG A 236 -14.75 -7.41 14.73
C ARG A 236 -14.85 -8.80 15.36
N ALA A 237 -15.83 -9.61 14.95
CA ALA A 237 -16.00 -10.98 15.42
C ALA A 237 -14.82 -11.87 14.98
N SER A 238 -14.48 -11.84 13.68
CA SER A 238 -13.36 -12.59 13.11
C SER A 238 -12.01 -12.17 13.72
N MET A 239 -11.79 -10.88 13.95
CA MET A 239 -10.62 -10.35 14.66
C MET A 239 -10.54 -10.85 16.09
N THR A 240 -11.66 -10.85 16.82
CA THR A 240 -11.71 -11.35 18.20
C THR A 240 -11.40 -12.84 18.27
N LYS A 241 -11.95 -13.62 17.34
CA LYS A 241 -11.64 -15.06 17.23
C LYS A 241 -10.18 -15.31 16.87
N ALA A 242 -9.63 -14.61 15.87
CA ALA A 242 -8.22 -14.78 15.47
C ALA A 242 -7.26 -14.45 16.62
N ARG A 243 -7.50 -13.35 17.35
CA ARG A 243 -6.69 -12.95 18.51
C ARG A 243 -6.70 -13.98 19.64
N SER A 244 -7.82 -14.67 19.86
CA SER A 244 -7.90 -15.68 20.94
C SER A 244 -7.16 -16.98 20.62
N LEU A 245 -6.84 -17.23 19.34
CA LEU A 245 -6.08 -18.40 18.90
C LEU A 245 -4.58 -18.30 19.19
N VAL A 246 -4.05 -17.08 19.40
CA VAL A 246 -2.63 -16.83 19.60
C VAL A 246 -2.35 -16.50 21.07
N ASP A 247 -1.37 -17.19 21.65
CA ASP A 247 -0.93 -16.90 23.02
C ASP A 247 -0.02 -15.66 23.02
N ARG A 248 -0.51 -14.58 23.65
CA ARG A 248 0.20 -13.28 23.71
C ARG A 248 1.52 -13.34 24.47
N LYS A 249 1.62 -14.14 25.54
CA LYS A 249 2.86 -14.27 26.32
C LYS A 249 3.91 -15.02 25.52
N ALA A 250 3.50 -16.09 24.85
CA ALA A 250 4.38 -16.83 23.94
C ALA A 250 4.82 -15.95 22.77
N LEU A 251 3.90 -15.18 22.15
CA LEU A 251 4.22 -14.25 21.06
C LEU A 251 5.31 -13.24 21.50
N GLN A 252 5.13 -12.64 22.67
CA GLN A 252 6.10 -11.70 23.22
C GLN A 252 7.47 -12.37 23.50
N SER A 253 7.47 -13.59 24.07
CA SER A 253 8.71 -14.36 24.28
C SER A 253 9.44 -14.67 22.96
N VAL A 254 8.70 -15.00 21.89
CA VAL A 254 9.31 -15.28 20.58
C VAL A 254 9.92 -14.02 19.99
N LYS A 255 9.22 -12.87 20.07
CA LYS A 255 9.76 -11.56 19.65
C LYS A 255 11.06 -11.24 20.40
N GLU A 256 11.04 -11.31 21.73
CA GLU A 256 12.20 -10.97 22.59
C GLU A 256 13.44 -11.81 22.26
N LEU A 257 13.30 -13.14 22.25
CA LEU A 257 14.43 -14.04 21.99
C LEU A 257 14.96 -13.88 20.57
N GLY A 258 14.07 -13.72 19.57
CA GLY A 258 14.51 -13.54 18.20
C GLY A 258 15.20 -12.19 17.97
N ASN A 259 14.71 -11.12 18.59
CA ASN A 259 15.38 -9.81 18.57
C ASN A 259 16.75 -9.88 19.23
N GLN A 260 16.86 -10.53 20.40
CA GLN A 260 18.13 -10.73 21.08
C GLN A 260 19.11 -11.52 20.20
N TRP A 261 18.65 -12.60 19.57
CA TRP A 261 19.47 -13.40 18.67
C TRP A 261 19.94 -12.56 17.47
N MET A 262 19.06 -11.77 16.86
CA MET A 262 19.41 -10.89 15.74
C MET A 262 20.42 -9.83 16.13
N ASN A 263 20.28 -9.20 17.30
CA ASN A 263 21.24 -8.20 17.79
C ASN A 263 22.65 -8.78 17.98
N GLN A 264 22.76 -10.08 18.26
CA GLN A 264 24.05 -10.76 18.46
C GLN A 264 24.64 -11.33 17.16
N ASN A 265 23.80 -11.75 16.21
CA ASN A 265 24.22 -12.59 15.09
C ASN A 265 24.01 -11.98 13.70
N ALA A 266 23.31 -10.84 13.58
CA ALA A 266 23.05 -10.21 12.29
C ALA A 266 24.33 -9.61 11.69
N LYS A 267 24.94 -10.33 10.75
CA LYS A 267 26.09 -9.88 9.97
C LYS A 267 25.81 -10.08 8.49
N VAL A 268 25.99 -9.03 7.68
CA VAL A 268 25.75 -9.08 6.24
C VAL A 268 26.86 -9.90 5.56
N ASP A 269 28.11 -9.61 5.87
CA ASP A 269 29.26 -10.36 5.39
C ASP A 269 29.25 -11.81 5.91
N GLY A 270 29.48 -12.77 5.00
CA GLY A 270 29.50 -14.20 5.33
C GLY A 270 28.12 -14.85 5.45
N THR A 271 27.03 -14.09 5.33
CA THR A 271 25.68 -14.66 5.29
C THR A 271 25.36 -15.23 3.91
N ARG A 272 24.92 -16.49 3.89
CA ARG A 272 24.38 -17.15 2.69
C ARG A 272 23.13 -16.43 2.19
N TRP A 273 23.04 -16.17 0.89
CA TRP A 273 22.00 -15.32 0.29
C TRP A 273 21.96 -13.91 0.92
N PRO A 274 23.06 -13.12 0.79
CA PRO A 274 23.21 -11.86 1.50
C PRO A 274 22.20 -10.79 1.07
N PHE A 275 21.80 -10.75 -0.21
CA PHE A 275 20.82 -9.76 -0.68
C PHE A 275 19.41 -10.15 -0.30
N TYR A 276 19.08 -11.44 -0.36
CA TYR A 276 17.83 -11.95 0.21
C TYR A 276 17.75 -11.65 1.71
N PHE A 277 18.84 -11.84 2.46
CA PHE A 277 18.94 -11.48 3.87
C PHE A 277 18.68 -9.99 4.09
N LEU A 278 19.33 -9.11 3.32
CA LEU A 278 19.14 -7.67 3.44
C LEU A 278 17.68 -7.29 3.23
N TYR A 279 17.02 -7.77 2.17
CA TYR A 279 15.61 -7.45 1.97
C TYR A 279 14.69 -8.05 3.05
N ALA A 280 14.99 -9.24 3.58
CA ALA A 280 14.28 -9.79 4.74
C ALA A 280 14.53 -8.99 6.03
N LEU A 281 15.75 -8.45 6.21
CA LEU A 281 16.13 -7.59 7.33
C LEU A 281 15.37 -6.26 7.29
N GLU A 282 15.28 -5.61 6.13
CA GLU A 282 14.50 -4.37 5.97
C GLU A 282 13.04 -4.60 6.32
N ARG A 283 12.42 -5.67 5.81
CA ARG A 283 11.04 -6.05 6.15
C ARG A 283 10.84 -6.28 7.64
N PHE A 284 11.70 -7.10 8.25
CA PHE A 284 11.66 -7.35 9.68
C PHE A 284 11.77 -6.05 10.48
N LYS A 285 12.73 -5.19 10.12
CA LYS A 285 12.97 -3.92 10.81
C LYS A 285 11.81 -2.93 10.63
N ALA A 286 11.23 -2.84 9.44
CA ALA A 286 10.06 -1.99 9.19
C ALA A 286 8.87 -2.39 10.09
N PHE A 287 8.55 -3.68 10.20
CA PHE A 287 7.48 -4.12 11.10
C PHE A 287 7.86 -4.08 12.59
N GLN A 288 9.13 -4.25 12.95
CA GLN A 288 9.61 -4.01 14.31
C GLN A 288 9.45 -2.54 14.71
N GLU A 289 9.81 -1.60 13.84
CA GLU A 289 9.63 -0.17 14.06
C GLU A 289 8.14 0.17 14.22
N LEU A 290 7.26 -0.43 13.41
CA LEU A 290 5.80 -0.30 13.55
C LEU A 290 5.31 -0.79 14.91
N ASP A 291 5.78 -1.96 15.35
CA ASP A 291 5.40 -2.55 16.64
C ASP A 291 5.87 -1.70 17.82
N LEU A 292 7.06 -1.08 17.72
CA LEU A 292 7.62 -0.22 18.77
C LEU A 292 7.04 1.20 18.74
N GLY A 293 6.51 1.64 17.60
CA GLY A 293 6.00 3.01 17.37
C GLY A 293 7.09 4.09 17.48
N ARG A 294 8.36 3.72 17.35
CA ARG A 294 9.54 4.61 17.43
C ARG A 294 10.61 4.12 16.46
N PRO A 295 10.63 4.60 15.20
CA PRO A 295 11.71 4.26 14.29
C PRO A 295 13.04 4.81 14.80
N ASP A 296 14.11 4.02 14.63
CA ASP A 296 15.48 4.45 14.91
C ASP A 296 15.90 5.48 13.85
N PRO A 297 16.26 6.73 14.22
CA PRO A 297 16.67 7.75 13.26
C PRO A 297 18.04 7.47 12.63
N ASP A 298 18.87 6.61 13.22
CA ASP A 298 20.18 6.22 12.67
C ASP A 298 20.41 4.70 12.78
N PRO A 299 19.68 3.91 11.98
CA PRO A 299 19.74 2.47 12.05
C PRO A 299 21.09 1.95 11.52
N THR A 300 21.99 1.56 12.42
CA THR A 300 23.32 1.01 12.07
C THR A 300 23.27 -0.17 11.08
N TRP A 301 22.20 -0.98 11.11
CA TRP A 301 21.99 -2.08 10.18
C TRP A 301 21.77 -1.61 8.73
N TYR A 302 21.15 -0.44 8.54
CA TYR A 302 20.90 0.15 7.23
C TYR A 302 22.21 0.63 6.62
N SER A 303 23.00 1.38 7.38
CA SER A 303 24.34 1.82 6.98
C SER A 303 25.26 0.64 6.64
N ALA A 304 25.25 -0.43 7.44
CA ALA A 304 26.01 -1.65 7.15
C ALA A 304 25.57 -2.34 5.86
N GLY A 305 24.27 -2.42 5.60
CA GLY A 305 23.75 -3.00 4.36
C GLY A 305 24.05 -2.13 3.13
N TYR A 306 23.98 -0.81 3.25
CA TYR A 306 24.37 0.12 2.19
C TYR A 306 25.84 -0.05 1.81
N GLU A 307 26.77 -0.05 2.78
CA GLU A 307 28.19 -0.23 2.50
C GLU A 307 28.48 -1.60 1.86
N TYR A 308 27.78 -2.65 2.28
CA TYR A 308 27.88 -3.95 1.64
C TYR A 308 27.40 -3.92 0.17
N ILE A 309 26.23 -3.35 -0.10
CA ILE A 309 25.68 -3.26 -1.45
C ILE A 309 26.59 -2.44 -2.36
N LYS A 310 27.05 -1.27 -1.89
CA LYS A 310 27.97 -0.39 -2.61
C LYS A 310 29.28 -1.11 -2.96
N LYS A 311 29.86 -1.86 -2.01
CA LYS A 311 31.07 -2.67 -2.25
C LYS A 311 30.87 -3.77 -3.29
N LYS A 312 29.65 -4.29 -3.42
CA LYS A 312 29.30 -5.38 -4.35
C LYS A 312 28.74 -4.89 -5.69
N GLN A 313 28.42 -3.62 -5.83
CA GLN A 313 27.95 -3.05 -7.09
C GLN A 313 29.11 -2.93 -8.09
N ASN A 314 28.89 -3.39 -9.32
CA ASN A 314 29.85 -3.29 -10.41
C ASN A 314 29.54 -2.09 -11.33
N ASP A 315 30.37 -1.87 -12.34
CA ASP A 315 30.22 -0.74 -13.29
C ASP A 315 28.93 -0.79 -14.12
N SER A 316 28.32 -1.97 -14.28
CA SER A 316 27.02 -2.09 -14.95
C SER A 316 25.86 -1.69 -14.05
N GLY A 317 26.10 -1.41 -12.77
CA GLY A 317 25.08 -1.12 -11.74
C GLY A 317 24.53 -2.37 -11.03
N ALA A 318 24.87 -3.58 -11.51
CA ALA A 318 24.42 -4.82 -10.88
C ALA A 318 25.21 -5.09 -9.60
N VAL A 319 24.58 -5.77 -8.63
CA VAL A 319 25.31 -6.31 -7.48
C VAL A 319 25.84 -7.72 -7.78
N GLN A 320 27.02 -8.04 -7.28
CA GLN A 320 27.62 -9.37 -7.35
C GLN A 320 26.89 -10.35 -6.42
N ALA A 321 25.74 -10.86 -6.86
CA ALA A 321 24.88 -11.81 -6.15
C ALA A 321 25.03 -13.23 -6.70
N SER A 322 26.08 -13.94 -6.27
CA SER A 322 26.37 -15.31 -6.76
C SER A 322 25.30 -16.32 -6.34
N ASP A 323 24.74 -16.18 -5.14
CA ASP A 323 23.72 -17.08 -4.65
C ASP A 323 22.37 -16.77 -5.33
N GLU A 324 21.87 -15.54 -5.24
CA GLU A 324 20.54 -15.12 -5.75
C GLU A 324 20.43 -15.05 -7.28
N GLY A 325 21.55 -14.86 -7.97
CA GLY A 325 21.59 -14.43 -9.36
C GLY A 325 21.49 -12.91 -9.52
N GLY A 326 22.20 -12.36 -10.50
CA GLY A 326 22.45 -10.92 -10.62
C GLY A 326 21.20 -10.03 -10.63
N SER A 327 20.15 -10.42 -11.37
CA SER A 327 18.91 -9.60 -11.44
C SER A 327 18.07 -9.68 -10.15
N VAL A 328 17.91 -10.85 -9.55
CA VAL A 328 17.13 -10.99 -8.31
C VAL A 328 17.88 -10.38 -7.12
N GLY A 329 19.19 -10.61 -7.01
CA GLY A 329 20.03 -9.97 -6.00
C GLY A 329 20.04 -8.45 -6.11
N THR A 330 20.08 -7.91 -7.33
CA THR A 330 19.99 -6.45 -7.54
C THR A 330 18.60 -5.91 -7.17
N ALA A 331 17.52 -6.65 -7.46
CA ALA A 331 16.18 -6.27 -7.03
C ALA A 331 16.06 -6.22 -5.49
N PHE A 332 16.58 -7.22 -4.78
CA PHE A 332 16.62 -7.20 -3.32
C PHE A 332 17.47 -6.06 -2.76
N ALA A 333 18.61 -5.74 -3.39
CA ALA A 333 19.45 -4.62 -3.00
C ALA A 333 18.70 -3.28 -3.12
N ILE A 334 17.97 -3.07 -4.22
CA ILE A 334 17.13 -1.88 -4.39
C ILE A 334 16.06 -1.83 -3.29
N LEU A 335 15.30 -2.92 -3.10
CA LEU A 335 14.21 -2.95 -2.12
C LEU A 335 14.67 -2.69 -0.68
N PHE A 336 15.88 -3.11 -0.34
CA PHE A 336 16.54 -2.74 0.92
C PHE A 336 16.86 -1.24 0.99
N LEU A 337 17.56 -0.71 -0.02
CA LEU A 337 18.03 0.68 -0.03
C LEU A 337 16.88 1.69 -0.08
N VAL A 338 15.80 1.39 -0.80
CA VAL A 338 14.63 2.30 -0.85
C VAL A 338 13.71 2.12 0.35
N ARG A 339 14.06 1.25 1.32
CA ARG A 339 13.20 0.91 2.47
C ARG A 339 11.78 0.54 2.00
N GLY A 340 11.69 -0.34 0.99
CA GLY A 340 10.47 -0.54 0.22
C GLY A 340 9.26 -1.00 1.05
N THR A 341 9.50 -1.73 2.15
CA THR A 341 8.45 -2.17 3.08
C THR A 341 8.04 -1.05 4.01
N GLN A 342 8.98 -0.21 4.44
CA GLN A 342 8.65 0.99 5.20
C GLN A 342 7.67 1.89 4.42
N GLU A 343 7.94 2.10 3.14
CA GLU A 343 7.04 2.85 2.24
C GLU A 343 5.66 2.19 2.15
N THR A 344 5.62 0.86 2.02
CA THR A 344 4.36 0.09 2.04
C THR A 344 3.58 0.30 3.33
N ILE A 345 4.22 0.17 4.49
CA ILE A 345 3.56 0.35 5.78
C ILE A 345 3.03 1.77 5.90
N LYS A 346 3.77 2.81 5.47
CA LYS A 346 3.29 4.20 5.45
C LYS A 346 2.02 4.38 4.61
N LYS A 347 1.89 3.65 3.49
CA LYS A 347 0.69 3.71 2.62
C LYS A 347 -0.54 3.07 3.27
N HIS A 348 -0.37 2.00 4.05
CA HIS A 348 -1.49 1.20 4.57
C HIS A 348 -1.81 1.44 6.05
N VAL A 349 -0.81 1.82 6.86
CA VAL A 349 -0.91 1.91 8.32
C VAL A 349 -0.79 3.35 8.77
N ARG A 350 -1.90 3.91 9.24
CA ARG A 350 -2.05 5.33 9.64
C ARG A 350 -1.13 5.77 10.80
N THR A 351 -0.56 4.84 11.56
CA THR A 351 0.20 5.11 12.80
C THR A 351 1.72 5.01 12.66
N PHE A 352 2.24 4.74 11.45
CA PHE A 352 3.68 4.48 11.25
C PHE A 352 4.55 5.75 11.26
N ASP A 353 3.96 6.93 11.12
CA ASP A 353 4.73 8.17 11.07
C ASP A 353 4.79 8.90 12.42
N ASN A 354 5.96 9.50 12.69
CA ASN A 354 6.29 10.39 13.81
C ASN A 354 5.46 11.71 13.78
N GLY A 355 4.15 11.63 13.57
CA GLY A 355 3.28 12.79 13.42
C GLY A 355 3.12 13.30 12.00
N LEU A 356 3.38 12.49 10.97
CA LEU A 356 2.92 12.75 9.60
C LEU A 356 1.64 11.94 9.31
N LEU A 357 0.65 12.59 8.70
CA LEU A 357 -0.59 11.95 8.26
C LEU A 357 -0.39 11.27 6.89
N ALA A 358 -1.31 10.37 6.53
CA ALA A 358 -1.38 9.77 5.21
C ALA A 358 -1.33 10.87 4.13
N GLY A 359 -0.23 10.92 3.37
CA GLY A 359 0.10 12.01 2.45
C GLY A 359 1.46 12.68 2.70
N GLY A 360 2.16 12.34 3.80
CA GLY A 360 3.54 12.79 4.03
C GLY A 360 3.67 14.25 4.49
N ARG A 361 2.64 14.83 5.13
CA ARG A 361 2.76 16.13 5.83
C ARG A 361 2.51 15.97 7.33
N GLY A 362 3.33 16.67 8.13
CA GLY A 362 3.26 16.70 9.59
C GLY A 362 1.95 17.28 10.10
N LEU A 363 1.68 17.12 11.41
CA LEU A 363 0.62 17.90 12.07
C LEU A 363 0.91 19.40 11.89
N PRO A 364 -0.09 20.23 11.53
CA PRO A 364 0.04 21.68 11.54
C PRO A 364 0.51 22.15 12.92
N GLU A 365 1.32 23.22 12.96
CA GLU A 365 1.85 23.78 14.22
C GLU A 365 0.75 24.23 15.20
N ASP A 366 -0.47 24.47 14.71
CA ASP A 366 -1.64 24.91 15.46
C ASP A 366 -2.82 23.93 15.26
N LEU A 367 -3.22 23.25 16.34
CA LEU A 367 -4.31 22.27 16.39
C LEU A 367 -5.57 22.81 17.06
N ALA A 368 -5.61 24.11 17.40
CA ALA A 368 -6.72 24.70 18.17
C ALA A 368 -8.09 24.51 17.48
N ASP A 369 -8.11 24.47 16.15
CA ASP A 369 -9.32 24.37 15.33
C ASP A 369 -9.34 23.10 14.45
N ALA A 370 -8.76 21.98 14.89
CA ALA A 370 -8.74 20.74 14.10
C ALA A 370 -10.03 19.91 14.28
N GLU A 371 -10.66 19.51 13.17
CA GLU A 371 -11.84 18.64 13.14
C GLU A 371 -11.52 17.27 12.52
N LEU A 372 -12.28 16.25 12.90
CA LEU A 372 -12.21 14.92 12.29
C LEU A 372 -13.39 14.72 11.32
N ARG A 373 -13.13 14.67 10.01
CA ARG A 373 -14.13 14.35 8.97
C ARG A 373 -13.68 13.14 8.17
N ASP A 374 -14.57 12.15 8.03
CA ASP A 374 -14.32 10.89 7.30
C ASP A 374 -13.02 10.16 7.70
N GLY A 375 -12.64 10.27 8.98
CA GLY A 375 -11.44 9.63 9.53
C GLY A 375 -10.12 10.30 9.15
N LYS A 376 -10.15 11.56 8.68
CA LYS A 376 -9.00 12.46 8.51
C LYS A 376 -9.08 13.61 9.52
N VAL A 377 -7.95 13.97 10.11
CA VAL A 377 -7.82 15.21 10.88
C VAL A 377 -7.58 16.32 9.86
N ILE A 378 -8.53 17.23 9.75
CA ILE A 378 -8.44 18.43 8.93
C ILE A 378 -8.33 19.61 9.88
N ASN A 379 -7.38 20.51 9.65
CA ASN A 379 -7.47 21.81 10.30
C ASN A 379 -8.68 22.52 9.68
N VAL A 380 -9.56 23.14 10.46
CA VAL A 380 -10.68 23.94 9.90
C VAL A 380 -10.12 25.05 9.00
N LYS A 381 -8.85 25.46 9.20
CA LYS A 381 -8.09 26.37 8.32
C LYS A 381 -7.63 25.76 6.97
N GLU A 382 -7.58 24.44 6.82
CA GLU A 382 -7.16 23.73 5.58
C GLU A 382 -8.34 23.30 4.69
N VAL A 383 -9.54 23.16 5.26
CA VAL A 383 -10.75 23.22 4.43
C VAL A 383 -10.89 24.69 4.04
N PRO A 384 -10.82 25.04 2.74
CA PRO A 384 -11.08 26.41 2.39
C PRO A 384 -12.52 26.70 2.82
N GLU A 385 -12.69 27.69 3.71
CA GLU A 385 -13.99 28.30 3.94
C GLU A 385 -14.64 28.61 2.58
N THR A 386 -15.96 28.57 2.49
CA THR A 386 -16.64 28.67 1.19
C THR A 386 -16.15 29.87 0.36
N ASP A 387 -15.85 31.00 1.03
CA ASP A 387 -15.27 32.18 0.39
C ASP A 387 -13.85 31.96 -0.13
N ARG A 388 -12.99 31.31 0.66
CA ARG A 388 -11.63 30.96 0.23
C ARG A 388 -11.63 29.97 -0.92
N PHE A 389 -12.54 29.00 -0.93
CA PHE A 389 -12.69 28.07 -2.05
C PHE A 389 -13.11 28.82 -3.31
N LEU A 390 -14.08 29.73 -3.19
CA LEU A 390 -14.51 30.56 -4.31
C LEU A 390 -13.39 31.48 -4.81
N GLU A 391 -12.52 31.97 -3.93
CA GLU A 391 -11.31 32.71 -4.31
C GLU A 391 -10.33 31.84 -5.09
N LEU A 392 -9.99 30.66 -4.59
CA LEU A 392 -9.08 29.72 -5.29
C LEU A 392 -9.66 29.31 -6.64
N LEU A 393 -10.96 29.02 -6.66
CA LEU A 393 -11.69 28.68 -7.87
C LEU A 393 -11.72 29.83 -8.87
N LYS A 394 -11.85 31.09 -8.41
CA LYS A 394 -11.76 32.29 -9.26
C LYS A 394 -10.35 32.51 -9.78
N ALA A 395 -9.33 32.41 -8.92
CA ALA A 395 -7.92 32.65 -9.21
C ALA A 395 -7.40 31.67 -10.27
N ASP A 396 -7.69 30.37 -10.09
CA ASP A 396 -7.37 29.32 -11.07
C ASP A 396 -5.92 29.37 -11.58
N ASP A 397 -5.01 29.57 -10.63
CA ASP A 397 -3.58 29.85 -10.83
C ASP A 397 -2.67 28.65 -10.50
N GLY A 398 -3.25 27.44 -10.41
CA GLY A 398 -2.57 26.20 -10.01
C GLY A 398 -2.69 25.87 -8.51
N SER A 399 -3.17 26.80 -7.68
CA SER A 399 -3.40 26.55 -6.24
C SER A 399 -4.43 25.46 -5.94
N LEU A 400 -5.23 25.06 -6.94
CA LEU A 400 -6.19 23.96 -6.83
C LEU A 400 -5.59 22.58 -7.13
N ASP A 401 -4.39 22.49 -7.71
CA ASP A 401 -3.80 21.22 -8.15
C ASP A 401 -3.58 20.28 -6.96
N ASP A 402 -3.14 20.82 -5.81
CA ASP A 402 -2.98 20.09 -4.55
C ASP A 402 -4.31 19.57 -3.97
N LEU A 403 -5.45 20.20 -4.32
CA LEU A 403 -6.78 19.82 -3.85
C LEU A 403 -7.47 18.76 -4.73
N VAL A 404 -6.96 18.53 -5.95
CA VAL A 404 -7.49 17.52 -6.86
C VAL A 404 -7.29 16.10 -6.30
N ASP A 405 -6.11 15.84 -5.75
CA ASP A 405 -5.73 14.53 -5.20
C ASP A 405 -6.25 14.32 -3.76
N ALA A 406 -6.70 15.39 -3.11
CA ALA A 406 -7.40 15.33 -1.85
C ALA A 406 -8.90 15.03 -2.08
N ASP A 407 -9.42 13.96 -1.46
CA ASP A 407 -10.87 13.71 -1.39
C ASP A 407 -11.51 14.68 -0.39
N VAL A 408 -11.57 15.96 -0.77
CA VAL A 408 -12.17 17.06 0.00
C VAL A 408 -13.66 17.09 -0.30
N THR A 409 -14.48 16.97 0.75
CA THR A 409 -15.92 17.19 0.72
C THR A 409 -16.22 18.67 0.93
N PHE A 410 -16.93 19.28 -0.01
CA PHE A 410 -17.27 20.71 0.02
C PHE A 410 -18.60 20.93 0.71
N ASP A 411 -18.54 21.47 1.94
CA ASP A 411 -19.73 21.93 2.64
C ASP A 411 -19.99 23.40 2.29
N MET A 412 -20.84 23.67 1.29
CA MET A 412 -21.32 25.04 1.05
C MET A 412 -22.46 25.36 2.01
N ASN A 413 -22.14 25.80 3.23
CA ASN A 413 -23.11 26.36 4.19
C ASN A 413 -23.60 27.78 3.80
N LEU A 414 -23.89 28.02 2.52
CA LEU A 414 -24.44 29.28 2.02
C LEU A 414 -25.95 29.17 1.79
N ALA A 415 -26.70 30.22 2.13
CA ALA A 415 -28.15 30.31 1.92
C ALA A 415 -28.54 31.50 1.04
N GLY A 416 -29.69 31.39 0.35
CA GLY A 416 -30.26 32.50 -0.43
C GLY A 416 -29.36 32.99 -1.58
N THR A 417 -29.22 34.31 -1.69
CA THR A 417 -28.53 34.99 -2.81
C THR A 417 -27.04 34.63 -2.91
N GLU A 418 -26.36 34.44 -1.79
CA GLU A 418 -24.93 34.12 -1.75
C GLU A 418 -24.64 32.75 -2.36
N ARG A 419 -25.50 31.76 -2.07
CA ARG A 419 -25.45 30.43 -2.68
C ARG A 419 -25.57 30.50 -4.21
N GLU A 420 -26.49 31.32 -4.72
CA GLU A 420 -26.69 31.45 -6.17
C GLU A 420 -25.51 32.15 -6.87
N ILE A 421 -24.89 33.14 -6.22
CA ILE A 421 -23.68 33.80 -6.74
C ILE A 421 -22.51 32.82 -6.77
N ALA A 422 -22.32 32.04 -5.70
CA ALA A 422 -21.31 31.01 -5.60
C ALA A 422 -21.48 29.92 -6.68
N LEU A 423 -22.68 29.35 -6.79
CA LEU A 423 -22.99 28.34 -7.80
C LEU A 423 -22.82 28.87 -9.23
N ARG A 424 -23.12 30.15 -9.49
CA ARG A 424 -22.86 30.76 -10.79
C ARG A 424 -21.35 30.80 -11.12
N ALA A 425 -20.51 31.13 -10.14
CA ALA A 425 -19.06 31.12 -10.31
C ALA A 425 -18.53 29.69 -10.54
N VAL A 426 -19.01 28.72 -9.75
CA VAL A 426 -18.68 27.28 -9.90
C VAL A 426 -19.04 26.77 -11.29
N ARG A 427 -20.28 27.01 -11.72
CA ARG A 427 -20.81 26.67 -13.05
C ARG A 427 -19.97 27.25 -14.19
N GLY A 428 -19.48 28.49 -14.04
CA GLY A 428 -18.65 29.16 -15.04
C GLY A 428 -17.32 28.44 -15.31
N LYS A 429 -16.73 27.81 -14.29
CA LYS A 429 -15.42 27.16 -14.41
C LYS A 429 -15.47 25.90 -15.25
N LEU A 430 -16.61 25.24 -15.37
CA LEU A 430 -16.77 24.09 -16.27
C LEU A 430 -16.48 24.41 -17.74
N ARG A 431 -16.55 25.69 -18.17
CA ARG A 431 -16.27 26.09 -19.55
C ARG A 431 -14.82 26.50 -19.79
N GLN A 432 -14.22 27.20 -18.84
CA GLN A 432 -12.95 27.95 -19.05
C GLN A 432 -11.92 27.73 -17.95
N GLY A 433 -12.22 26.89 -16.96
CA GLY A 433 -11.29 26.61 -15.87
C GLY A 433 -10.16 25.69 -16.28
N SER A 434 -9.05 25.69 -15.53
CA SER A 434 -8.04 24.64 -15.59
C SER A 434 -8.64 23.25 -15.32
N TYR A 435 -7.86 22.18 -15.59
CA TYR A 435 -8.28 20.82 -15.24
C TYR A 435 -8.72 20.73 -13.77
N ALA A 436 -7.91 21.27 -12.85
CA ALA A 436 -8.24 21.29 -11.43
C ALA A 436 -9.52 22.08 -11.14
N ALA A 437 -9.65 23.30 -11.67
CA ALA A 437 -10.87 24.09 -11.47
C ALA A 437 -12.13 23.42 -12.00
N ARG A 438 -12.07 22.75 -13.17
CA ARG A 438 -13.21 22.00 -13.72
C ARG A 438 -13.58 20.82 -12.84
N LEU A 439 -12.60 20.06 -12.37
CA LEU A 439 -12.83 18.91 -11.50
C LEU A 439 -13.42 19.33 -10.15
N MET A 440 -12.84 20.36 -9.52
CA MET A 440 -13.31 20.89 -8.24
C MET A 440 -14.71 21.50 -8.35
N ALA A 441 -15.04 22.14 -9.47
CA ALA A 441 -16.39 22.63 -9.73
C ALA A 441 -17.42 21.49 -9.80
N ILE A 442 -17.08 20.36 -10.45
CA ILE A 442 -17.98 19.19 -10.50
C ILE A 442 -18.20 18.58 -9.10
N ARG A 443 -17.14 18.50 -8.28
CA ARG A 443 -17.24 18.02 -6.89
C ARG A 443 -18.11 18.93 -6.03
N ALA A 444 -17.93 20.25 -6.13
CA ALA A 444 -18.78 21.22 -5.44
C ALA A 444 -20.26 21.07 -5.85
N ILE A 445 -20.55 20.88 -7.14
CA ILE A 445 -21.93 20.63 -7.62
C ILE A 445 -22.50 19.31 -7.04
N ARG A 446 -21.69 18.25 -6.97
CA ARG A 446 -22.06 16.96 -6.37
C ARG A 446 -22.46 17.12 -4.90
N ASP A 447 -21.60 17.76 -4.12
CA ASP A 447 -21.75 17.84 -2.67
C ASP A 447 -22.95 18.72 -2.29
N THR A 448 -23.19 19.76 -3.08
CA THR A 448 -24.31 20.71 -2.90
C THR A 448 -25.63 20.21 -3.46
N LYS A 449 -25.59 19.08 -4.17
CA LYS A 449 -26.74 18.40 -4.78
C LYS A 449 -27.60 19.34 -5.63
N ASP A 450 -26.94 20.29 -6.29
CA ASP A 450 -27.62 21.36 -7.02
C ASP A 450 -28.17 20.88 -8.37
N PHE A 451 -29.49 20.70 -8.44
CA PHE A 451 -30.16 20.18 -9.63
C PHE A 451 -30.14 21.16 -10.81
N GLU A 452 -30.09 22.47 -10.55
CA GLU A 452 -30.04 23.51 -11.60
C GLU A 452 -28.69 23.51 -12.35
N SER A 453 -27.66 22.83 -11.84
CA SER A 453 -26.38 22.65 -12.51
C SER A 453 -26.38 21.52 -13.55
N VAL A 454 -27.46 20.74 -13.69
CA VAL A 454 -27.55 19.63 -14.65
C VAL A 454 -27.19 20.04 -16.09
N PRO A 455 -27.67 21.17 -16.66
CA PRO A 455 -27.25 21.59 -18.01
C PRO A 455 -25.74 21.78 -18.17
N HIS A 456 -25.04 22.14 -17.10
CA HIS A 456 -23.61 22.40 -17.11
C HIS A 456 -22.81 21.11 -16.97
N LEU A 457 -23.30 20.15 -16.19
CA LEU A 457 -22.75 18.79 -16.15
C LEU A 457 -22.94 18.06 -17.48
N ILE A 458 -24.06 18.27 -18.16
CA ILE A 458 -24.30 17.74 -19.51
C ILE A 458 -23.27 18.30 -20.50
N PHE A 459 -22.95 19.59 -20.41
CA PHE A 459 -21.87 20.19 -21.18
C PHE A 459 -20.49 19.62 -20.82
N ALA A 460 -20.22 19.36 -19.53
CA ALA A 460 -18.96 18.75 -19.10
C ALA A 460 -18.76 17.31 -19.61
N LEU A 461 -19.81 16.62 -20.07
CA LEU A 461 -19.64 15.34 -20.79
C LEU A 461 -18.88 15.50 -22.11
N SER A 462 -18.91 16.68 -22.74
CA SER A 462 -18.14 16.99 -23.94
C SER A 462 -16.70 17.44 -23.68
N ASP A 463 -16.24 17.47 -22.42
CA ASP A 463 -14.88 17.92 -22.09
C ASP A 463 -13.80 17.13 -22.84
N PRO A 464 -12.76 17.80 -23.40
CA PRO A 464 -11.67 17.10 -24.07
C PRO A 464 -10.90 16.16 -23.13
N ASP A 465 -10.88 16.43 -21.82
CA ASP A 465 -10.28 15.54 -20.83
C ASP A 465 -11.28 14.44 -20.43
N PRO A 466 -10.97 13.16 -20.69
CA PRO A 466 -11.89 12.06 -20.38
C PRO A 466 -12.17 11.92 -18.88
N ARG A 467 -11.26 12.37 -17.99
CA ARG A 467 -11.46 12.33 -16.54
C ARG A 467 -12.56 13.28 -16.11
N ILE A 468 -12.64 14.46 -16.73
CA ILE A 468 -13.71 15.44 -16.47
C ILE A 468 -15.05 14.90 -16.97
N ALA A 469 -15.08 14.33 -18.17
CA ALA A 469 -16.31 13.74 -18.72
C ALA A 469 -16.85 12.60 -17.84
N VAL A 470 -15.96 11.71 -17.36
CA VAL A 470 -16.32 10.61 -16.44
C VAL A 470 -16.85 11.15 -15.11
N GLN A 471 -16.17 12.14 -14.52
CA GLN A 471 -16.63 12.75 -13.27
C GLN A 471 -18.00 13.41 -13.45
N ALA A 472 -18.23 14.12 -14.56
CA ALA A 472 -19.52 14.72 -14.88
C ALA A 472 -20.63 13.66 -15.02
N ARG A 473 -20.34 12.53 -15.67
CA ARG A 473 -21.28 11.39 -15.77
C ARG A 473 -21.68 10.88 -14.39
N ASP A 474 -20.71 10.65 -13.51
CA ASP A 474 -20.99 10.08 -12.20
C ASP A 474 -21.73 11.07 -11.28
N THR A 475 -21.40 12.35 -11.37
CA THR A 475 -22.17 13.42 -10.70
C THR A 475 -23.59 13.54 -11.26
N LEU A 476 -23.79 13.41 -12.58
CA LEU A 476 -25.14 13.37 -13.17
C LEU A 476 -25.96 12.19 -12.63
N ARG A 477 -25.39 10.98 -12.56
CA ARG A 477 -26.05 9.80 -11.98
C ARG A 477 -26.44 10.04 -10.53
N PHE A 478 -25.56 10.65 -9.76
CA PHE A 478 -25.79 10.97 -8.34
C PHE A 478 -26.90 12.00 -8.13
N ILE A 479 -26.79 13.18 -8.74
CA ILE A 479 -27.74 14.30 -8.53
C ILE A 479 -29.12 13.98 -9.12
N SER A 480 -29.16 13.29 -10.26
CA SER A 480 -30.43 12.86 -10.86
C SER A 480 -31.08 11.66 -10.17
N ARG A 481 -30.37 11.01 -9.22
CA ARG A 481 -30.73 9.71 -8.64
C ARG A 481 -30.96 8.62 -9.68
N LYS A 482 -30.40 8.76 -10.88
CA LYS A 482 -30.48 7.79 -11.97
C LYS A 482 -29.20 6.95 -11.98
N ILE A 483 -29.15 5.94 -11.11
CA ILE A 483 -27.96 5.10 -10.86
C ILE A 483 -27.42 4.49 -12.16
N ASP A 484 -28.28 4.05 -13.07
CA ASP A 484 -27.82 3.44 -14.34
C ASP A 484 -27.44 4.47 -15.43
N GLY A 485 -27.83 5.74 -15.25
CA GLY A 485 -27.53 6.82 -16.19
C GLY A 485 -28.02 6.56 -17.62
N PHE A 486 -27.21 6.96 -18.61
CA PHE A 486 -27.45 6.76 -20.04
C PHE A 486 -26.23 6.18 -20.77
N GLU A 487 -25.62 5.14 -20.18
CA GLU A 487 -24.57 4.31 -20.82
C GLU A 487 -23.44 5.11 -21.48
N MET A 488 -22.55 5.66 -20.66
CA MET A 488 -21.28 6.24 -21.13
C MET A 488 -20.13 5.47 -20.47
N PRO A 489 -19.33 4.67 -21.22
CA PRO A 489 -18.23 3.91 -20.65
C PRO A 489 -17.12 4.83 -20.13
N MET A 490 -16.16 4.29 -19.38
CA MET A 490 -15.04 5.06 -18.80
C MET A 490 -14.15 5.73 -19.86
N ASN A 491 -14.09 5.16 -21.07
CA ASN A 491 -13.37 5.74 -22.21
C ASN A 491 -14.32 5.84 -23.41
N PRO A 492 -15.23 6.83 -23.43
CA PRO A 492 -16.29 6.90 -24.42
C PRO A 492 -15.73 7.36 -25.77
N THR A 493 -16.08 6.63 -26.83
CA THR A 493 -15.91 7.11 -28.20
C THR A 493 -16.76 8.38 -28.43
N PRO A 494 -16.40 9.25 -29.39
CA PRO A 494 -17.20 10.45 -29.68
C PRO A 494 -18.69 10.16 -29.92
N PRO A 495 -19.09 9.12 -30.68
CA PRO A 495 -20.52 8.78 -30.86
C PRO A 495 -21.22 8.35 -29.56
N GLN A 496 -20.53 7.60 -28.69
CA GLN A 496 -21.10 7.21 -27.38
C GLN A 496 -21.30 8.43 -26.48
N ARG A 497 -20.35 9.38 -26.50
CA ARG A 497 -20.43 10.63 -25.77
C ARG A 497 -21.59 11.50 -26.27
N GLU A 498 -21.72 11.68 -27.58
CA GLU A 498 -22.85 12.40 -28.19
C GLU A 498 -24.18 11.75 -27.87
N SER A 499 -24.26 10.41 -27.92
CA SER A 499 -25.48 9.68 -27.54
C SER A 499 -25.84 9.90 -26.07
N ALA A 500 -24.87 9.87 -25.16
CA ALA A 500 -25.12 10.11 -23.74
C ALA A 500 -25.60 11.55 -23.50
N ILE A 501 -24.94 12.54 -24.12
CA ILE A 501 -25.34 13.96 -24.07
C ILE A 501 -26.77 14.12 -24.56
N LYS A 502 -27.13 13.54 -25.72
CA LYS A 502 -28.47 13.63 -26.28
C LYS A 502 -29.53 13.06 -25.32
N LYS A 503 -29.29 11.85 -24.77
CA LYS A 503 -30.21 11.21 -23.83
C LYS A 503 -30.37 12.01 -22.53
N TRP A 504 -29.28 12.57 -21.99
CA TRP A 504 -29.35 13.46 -20.83
C TRP A 504 -30.11 14.76 -21.13
N LYS A 505 -29.95 15.35 -22.32
CA LYS A 505 -30.70 16.54 -22.74
C LYS A 505 -32.20 16.25 -22.88
N GLU A 506 -32.57 15.13 -23.50
CA GLU A 506 -33.95 14.69 -23.65
C GLU A 506 -34.62 14.44 -22.29
N TRP A 507 -33.93 13.73 -21.40
CA TRP A 507 -34.41 13.48 -20.04
C TRP A 507 -34.59 14.78 -19.25
N TYR A 508 -33.61 15.69 -19.29
CA TYR A 508 -33.73 16.95 -18.55
C TYR A 508 -34.89 17.79 -19.11
N ARG A 509 -35.10 17.82 -20.43
CA ARG A 509 -36.27 18.45 -21.06
C ARG A 509 -37.60 17.83 -20.65
N SER A 510 -37.66 16.52 -20.39
CA SER A 510 -38.90 15.91 -19.87
C SER A 510 -39.27 16.40 -18.46
N LEU A 511 -38.30 16.89 -17.69
CA LEU A 511 -38.51 17.45 -16.35
C LEU A 511 -38.63 18.98 -16.36
N ARG A 512 -37.98 19.62 -17.33
CA ARG A 512 -37.91 21.07 -17.54
C ARG A 512 -38.07 21.36 -19.04
N PRO A 513 -39.30 21.45 -19.57
CA PRO A 513 -39.54 21.65 -21.01
C PRO A 513 -38.81 22.86 -21.60
N ASP A 514 -38.64 23.91 -20.79
CA ASP A 514 -38.03 25.18 -21.20
C ASP A 514 -36.51 25.20 -20.99
N ALA A 515 -35.91 24.04 -20.64
CA ALA A 515 -34.49 23.94 -20.35
C ALA A 515 -33.62 24.36 -21.55
N ARG A 516 -32.74 25.31 -21.27
CA ARG A 516 -31.67 25.73 -22.18
C ARG A 516 -30.38 25.01 -21.80
N PHE A 517 -29.68 24.48 -22.80
CA PHE A 517 -28.40 23.82 -22.59
C PHE A 517 -27.26 24.78 -22.89
N VAL A 518 -26.18 24.57 -22.13
CA VAL A 518 -24.91 25.21 -22.41
C VAL A 518 -24.35 24.61 -23.71
N GLU A 519 -23.94 25.48 -24.62
CA GLU A 519 -23.20 25.12 -25.85
C GLU A 519 -21.70 25.15 -25.62
#